data_AF-E4N6T3-F1
#
_entry.id   AF-E4N6T3-F1
#
_cell.length_a   1.000
_cell.length_b   1.000
_cell.length_c   1.000
_cell.angle_alpha   90.00
_cell.angle_beta   90.00
_cell.angle_gamma   90.00
#
_symmetry.space_group_name_H-M   'P 1'
#
loop_
_entity.id
_entity.type
_entity.pdbx_description
1 polymer ?
#
loop_
_entity_poly.entity_id
_entity_poly.type
_entity_poly.pdbx_seq_one_letter_code
_entity_poly.pdbx_strand_id
1 'polypeptide(L)'
;MSGWRIWLQDQPAHTLVEISKADGDLFALVNAVLVLLDDRAGTPVDEWGDLRSVVLAPTVTAELFVDPDERTIDVLRLVWLPA
;
A
#
# COMPACT_ATOMS: atom_id res chain seq x y z
N MET A 1 9.91 -14.88 -16.44
CA MET A 1 8.57 -14.28 -16.56
C MET A 1 8.45 -13.23 -15.46
N SER A 2 8.80 -11.97 -15.75
CA SER A 2 8.67 -10.86 -14.79
C SER A 2 7.21 -10.39 -14.78
N GLY A 3 6.37 -11.15 -14.08
CA GLY A 3 4.94 -10.90 -13.97
C GLY A 3 4.69 -9.75 -13.00
N TRP A 4 4.57 -8.53 -13.52
CA TRP A 4 3.95 -7.43 -12.81
C TRP A 4 2.52 -7.86 -12.45
N ARG A 5 2.17 -7.81 -11.17
CA ARG A 5 0.78 -7.97 -10.74
C ARG A 5 0.26 -6.59 -10.36
N ILE A 6 -0.63 -6.04 -11.19
CA ILE A 6 -1.42 -4.86 -10.86
C ILE A 6 -2.71 -5.36 -10.22
N TRP A 7 -2.89 -5.08 -8.94
CA TRP A 7 -4.14 -5.37 -8.24
C TRP A 7 -4.87 -4.06 -8.06
N LEU A 8 -5.90 -3.80 -8.87
CA LEU A 8 -6.83 -2.70 -8.65
C LEU A 8 -7.72 -3.02 -7.43
N GLN A 9 -8.47 -2.02 -6.95
CA GLN A 9 -9.28 -1.90 -5.71
C GLN A 9 -9.92 -3.17 -5.14
N ASP A 10 -10.13 -4.18 -5.97
CA ASP A 10 -10.95 -5.34 -5.67
C ASP A 10 -10.38 -6.22 -4.55
N GLN A 11 -9.04 -6.32 -4.36
CA GLN A 11 -8.45 -7.24 -3.35
C GLN A 11 -7.08 -6.83 -2.73
N PRO A 12 -6.86 -5.60 -2.26
CA PRO A 12 -5.58 -5.19 -1.64
C PRO A 12 -5.18 -6.05 -0.43
N ALA A 13 -6.14 -6.48 0.39
CA ALA A 13 -5.88 -7.38 1.52
C ALA A 13 -5.33 -8.74 1.08
N HIS A 14 -5.81 -9.29 -0.04
CA HIS A 14 -5.30 -10.54 -0.59
C HIS A 14 -3.85 -10.38 -1.08
N THR A 15 -3.51 -9.25 -1.70
CA THR A 15 -2.14 -8.96 -2.13
C THR A 15 -1.18 -8.87 -0.94
N LEU A 16 -1.57 -8.20 0.16
CA LEU A 16 -0.77 -8.16 1.38
C LEU A 16 -0.52 -9.56 1.96
N VAL A 17 -1.52 -10.45 1.87
CA VAL A 17 -1.38 -11.87 2.25
C VAL A 17 -0.42 -12.63 1.31
N GLU A 18 -0.44 -12.34 0.01
CA GLU A 18 0.50 -12.96 -0.93
C GLU A 18 1.94 -12.46 -0.72
N ILE A 19 2.13 -11.18 -0.40
CA ILE A 19 3.44 -10.64 -0.01
C ILE A 19 3.90 -11.32 1.28
N SER A 20 3.05 -11.45 2.31
CA SER A 20 3.44 -12.07 3.59
C SER A 20 3.87 -13.53 3.45
N LYS A 21 3.30 -14.27 2.49
CA LYS A 21 3.71 -15.64 2.17
C LYS A 21 5.03 -15.71 1.40
N ALA A 22 5.29 -14.73 0.53
CA ALA A 22 6.45 -14.74 -0.36
C ALA A 22 7.70 -14.10 0.26
N ASP A 23 7.52 -13.02 1.01
CA ASP A 23 8.58 -12.20 1.59
C ASP A 23 8.08 -11.48 2.86
N GLY A 24 8.45 -12.02 4.02
CA GLY A 24 8.05 -11.49 5.32
C GLY A 24 8.68 -10.14 5.66
N ASP A 25 9.90 -9.88 5.18
CA ASP A 25 10.60 -8.60 5.42
C ASP A 25 9.95 -7.50 4.59
N LEU A 26 9.64 -7.79 3.32
CA LEU A 26 8.89 -6.88 2.46
C LEU A 26 7.49 -6.61 3.01
N PHE A 27 6.80 -7.63 3.51
CA PHE A 27 5.51 -7.45 4.16
C PHE A 27 5.60 -6.51 5.38
N ALA A 28 6.60 -6.69 6.24
CA ALA A 28 6.80 -5.84 7.40
C ALA A 28 7.08 -4.38 7.00
N LEU A 29 7.90 -4.15 5.97
CA LEU A 29 8.19 -2.82 5.42
C LEU A 29 6.92 -2.14 4.88
N VAL A 30 6.17 -2.85 4.03
CA VAL A 30 4.92 -2.34 3.46
C VAL A 30 3.92 -1.99 4.56
N ASN A 31 3.75 -2.87 5.56
CA ASN A 31 2.82 -2.63 6.65
C ASN A 31 3.25 -1.45 7.54
N ALA A 32 4.55 -1.29 7.80
CA ALA A 32 5.06 -0.15 8.55
C ALA A 32 4.78 1.19 7.84
N VAL A 33 4.94 1.25 6.52
CA VAL A 33 4.61 2.46 5.74
C VAL A 33 3.12 2.75 5.77
N LEU A 34 2.25 1.74 5.63
CA LEU A 34 0.80 1.93 5.71
C LEU A 34 0.36 2.45 7.09
N VAL A 35 0.91 1.90 8.17
CA VAL A 35 0.65 2.39 9.54
C VAL A 35 1.13 3.82 9.71
N LEU A 36 2.30 4.17 9.16
CA LEU A 36 2.80 5.53 9.22
C LEU A 36 1.88 6.51 8.50
N LEU A 37 1.22 6.12 7.41
CA LEU A 37 0.36 7.03 6.67
C LEU A 37 -1.06 7.14 7.27
N ASP A 38 -1.44 6.26 8.20
CA ASP A 38 -2.70 6.35 8.95
C ASP A 38 -2.66 7.54 9.94
N ASP A 39 -3.65 8.43 9.88
CA ASP A 39 -3.74 9.61 10.76
C ASP A 39 -3.80 9.22 12.25
N ARG A 40 -4.30 8.01 12.56
CA ARG A 40 -4.34 7.47 13.93
C ARG A 40 -2.94 7.27 14.51
N ALA A 41 -1.92 7.15 13.66
CA ALA A 41 -0.52 7.09 14.06
C ALA A 41 0.11 8.48 14.27
N GLY A 42 -0.61 9.56 13.93
CA GLY A 42 -0.18 10.94 14.15
C GLY A 42 0.78 11.50 13.09
N THR A 43 0.96 10.79 11.97
CA THR A 43 1.75 11.30 10.84
C THR A 43 0.84 12.09 9.90
N PRO A 44 1.16 13.34 9.56
CA PRO A 44 0.32 14.14 8.70
C PRO A 44 0.37 13.62 7.26
N VAL A 45 -0.80 13.28 6.72
CA VAL A 45 -1.02 13.27 5.27
C VAL A 45 -1.44 14.68 4.88
N ASP A 46 -0.67 15.33 4.01
CA ASP A 46 -0.85 16.75 3.69
C ASP A 46 -2.25 17.10 3.13
N GLU A 47 -2.84 16.22 2.31
CA GLU A 47 -4.17 16.41 1.71
C GLU A 47 -4.91 15.07 1.63
N TRP A 48 -6.11 15.03 2.24
CA TRP A 48 -7.04 13.89 2.22
C TRP A 48 -8.01 14.00 1.05
N GLY A 49 -8.47 12.87 0.51
CA GLY A 49 -9.42 12.83 -0.62
C GLY A 49 -8.79 12.69 -2.00
N ASP A 50 -7.46 12.72 -2.10
CA ASP A 50 -6.73 12.58 -3.36
C ASP A 50 -6.10 11.20 -3.55
N LEU A 51 -6.08 10.76 -4.82
CA LEU A 51 -5.33 9.57 -5.21
C LEU A 51 -3.83 9.87 -5.26
N ARG A 52 -3.01 9.07 -4.59
CA ARG A 52 -1.55 9.26 -4.53
C ARG A 52 -0.77 8.03 -4.91
N SER A 53 0.29 8.21 -5.70
CA SER A 53 1.28 7.15 -5.94
C SER A 53 2.38 7.20 -4.88
N VAL A 54 2.54 6.14 -4.10
CA VAL A 54 3.53 6.03 -3.03
C VAL A 54 4.42 4.80 -3.27
N VAL A 55 5.72 4.97 -3.06
CA VAL A 55 6.66 3.85 -3.01
C VAL A 55 6.65 3.29 -1.59
N LEU A 56 6.09 2.10 -1.39
CA LEU A 56 6.01 1.45 -0.07
C LEU A 56 7.31 0.71 0.28
N ALA A 57 8.00 0.19 -0.74
CA ALA A 57 9.29 -0.48 -0.63
C ALA A 57 10.03 -0.42 -1.99
N PRO A 58 11.34 -0.75 -2.08
CA PRO A 58 12.11 -0.61 -3.32
C PRO A 58 11.51 -1.28 -4.56
N THR A 59 10.72 -2.35 -4.37
CA THR A 59 10.05 -3.10 -5.44
C THR A 59 8.52 -3.02 -5.40
N VAL A 60 7.96 -2.21 -4.50
CA VAL A 60 6.50 -2.09 -4.29
C VAL A 60 6.07 -0.64 -4.37
N THR A 61 5.22 -0.35 -5.35
CA THR A 61 4.52 0.93 -5.48
C THR A 61 3.03 0.73 -5.30
N ALA A 62 2.36 1.70 -4.70
CA ALA A 62 0.93 1.66 -4.51
C ALA A 62 0.26 2.97 -4.92
N GLU A 63 -0.95 2.88 -5.48
CA GLU A 63 -1.87 4.00 -5.61
C GLU A 63 -2.82 3.92 -4.40
N LEU A 64 -2.73 4.92 -3.53
CA LEU A 64 -3.49 5.02 -2.29
C LEU A 64 -4.68 5.93 -2.53
N PHE A 65 -5.86 5.44 -2.19
CA PHE A 65 -7.05 6.25 -1.98
C PHE A 65 -7.13 6.62 -0.50
N VAL A 66 -7.33 7.89 -0.23
CA VAL A 66 -7.29 8.42 1.12
C VAL A 66 -8.71 8.88 1.45
N ASP A 67 -9.39 8.18 2.36
CA ASP A 67 -10.75 8.53 2.77
C ASP A 67 -10.68 9.78 3.67
N PRO A 68 -11.22 10.92 3.21
CA PRO A 68 -11.13 12.17 3.97
C PRO A 68 -12.06 12.23 5.19
N ASP A 69 -13.12 11.43 5.20
CA ASP A 69 -14.12 11.43 6.28
C ASP A 69 -13.65 10.50 7.42
N GLU A 70 -13.19 9.30 7.07
CA GLU A 70 -12.69 8.32 8.06
C GLU A 70 -11.23 8.54 8.44
N ARG A 71 -10.50 9.35 7.66
CA ARG A 71 -9.05 9.57 7.76
C ARG A 71 -8.26 8.26 7.74
N THR A 72 -8.68 7.37 6.85
CA THR A 72 -8.08 6.05 6.63
C THR A 72 -7.48 5.97 5.24
N ILE A 73 -6.61 4.97 5.05
CA ILE A 73 -5.98 4.71 3.75
C ILE A 73 -6.51 3.39 3.22
N ASP A 74 -7.13 3.50 2.05
CA ASP A 74 -7.49 2.37 1.21
C ASP A 74 -6.50 2.25 0.06
N VAL A 75 -6.07 1.04 -0.26
CA VAL A 75 -5.14 0.82 -1.36
C VAL A 75 -5.93 0.52 -2.63
N LEU A 76 -5.89 1.43 -3.61
CA LEU A 76 -6.51 1.23 -4.92
C LEU A 76 -5.65 0.33 -5.81
N ARG A 77 -4.33 0.48 -5.77
CA ARG A 77 -3.45 -0.32 -6.61
C ARG A 77 -2.19 -0.71 -5.88
N LEU A 78 -1.79 -1.98 -5.94
CA LEU A 78 -0.45 -2.40 -5.53
C LEU A 78 0.28 -3.03 -6.72
N VAL A 79 1.45 -2.50 -7.04
CA VAL A 79 2.37 -3.04 -8.04
C VAL A 79 3.62 -3.53 -7.33
N TRP A 80 3.80 -4.84 -7.34
CA TRP A 80 4.98 -5.51 -6.83
C TRP A 80 5.75 -6.15 -7.98
N LEU A 81 7.05 -5.85 -8.04
CA LEU A 81 8.00 -6.45 -8.97
C LEU A 81 8.91 -7.42 -8.18
N PRO A 82 8.60 -8.72 -8.14
CA PRO A 82 9.51 -9.69 -7.53
C PRO A 82 10.86 -9.66 -8.26
N ALA A 83 11.94 -9.67 -7.47
CA ALA A 83 13.32 -9.71 -7.95
C ALA A 83 13.66 -11.05 -8.62
#